data_AF-A0A6C0DU25-F1
#
_entry.id   AF-A0A6C0DU25-F1
#
_cell.length_a   1.000
_cell.length_b   1.000
_cell.length_c   1.000
_cell.angle_alpha   90.00
_cell.angle_beta   90.00
_cell.angle_gamma   90.00
#
_symmetry.space_group_name_H-M   'P 1'
#
loop_
_entity.id
_entity.type
_entity.pdbx_description
1 polymer ?
#
loop_
_entity_poly.entity_id
_entity_poly.type
_entity_poly.pdbx_seq_one_letter_code
_entity_poly.pdbx_strand_id
1 'polypeptide(L)'
;MESDIEQTHIDSDFFDKKRFQKQIDIIKQASELAQAKVDYASAHDDNIIRAIDVVEDFLRKKHRLCYGGQAINAHLPAKYKFYDPEFSIPDYDFFTPNQDVDINVLVKDLKNAGFTEISVREGMHEGTVKVYVDYTPVADISTIDPKLYRILSKREFRTDGISYLDANSLRMLMYLELSRPRGEVRRWEKVYERLSIFNEFVPSKPCKINRNMFNGGLNKEQVQFTIDFIVENKRVFAGADLLDFYEAALRYGEQKNNWILTSKKPILFFSSEADTDAKKIREEFNFLLRQPKKYGVRSGGRTEEYNEREGEGEGEGPAVLIPKTPITIKSYSSHGVDLIPSMKVISQGNKSLVFIIDQTACHSYFNIPISNGKIMRIASMDTLITLYFSLGLFDSKFFDMGSMECLANKLVQTSVKAREKDDAFVFPFISIKCYGHQTSLPSLIRAKVKRITQKRVELKKLLTNQSKRNTEQNRQNQQNRRNRYRHTIKSTRRPLL
;
A
#
# COMPACT_ATOMS: atom_id res chain seq x y z
N MET A 1 13.73 9.35 -20.73
CA MET A 1 14.64 10.17 -19.91
C MET A 1 14.94 11.35 -20.79
N GLU A 2 14.11 12.40 -20.71
CA GLU A 2 14.45 13.66 -21.35
C GLU A 2 15.80 14.10 -20.79
N SER A 3 16.73 14.42 -21.66
CA SER A 3 18.07 14.81 -21.25
C SER A 3 18.00 16.11 -20.45
N ASP A 4 18.51 16.12 -19.22
CA ASP A 4 18.67 17.29 -18.34
C ASP A 4 19.57 18.41 -18.92
N ILE A 5 19.93 18.34 -20.20
CA ILE A 5 20.75 19.34 -20.91
C ILE A 5 19.98 20.66 -21.08
N GLU A 6 18.66 20.67 -20.93
CA GLU A 6 17.87 21.92 -21.00
C GLU A 6 18.17 22.92 -19.87
N GLN A 7 18.91 22.52 -18.82
CA GLN A 7 19.23 23.38 -17.68
C GLN A 7 20.72 23.68 -17.46
N THR A 8 21.63 23.10 -18.24
CA THR A 8 23.03 23.50 -18.19
C THR A 8 23.24 24.72 -19.08
N HIS A 9 23.68 25.84 -18.51
CA HIS A 9 24.27 26.92 -19.29
C HIS A 9 25.47 26.34 -20.06
N ILE A 10 25.26 26.00 -21.33
CA ILE A 10 26.33 25.59 -22.23
C ILE A 10 27.09 26.86 -22.57
N ASP A 11 28.14 27.13 -21.79
CA ASP A 11 29.03 28.26 -21.96
C ASP A 11 30.05 27.93 -23.05
N SER A 12 29.61 28.09 -24.30
CA SER A 12 30.46 27.94 -25.47
C SER A 12 30.10 29.00 -26.49
N ASP A 13 31.10 29.73 -26.95
CA ASP A 13 30.95 30.75 -28.00
C ASP A 13 30.42 30.18 -29.33
N PHE A 14 30.46 28.85 -29.49
CA PHE A 14 29.95 28.13 -30.67
C PHE A 14 28.55 27.52 -30.45
N PHE A 15 27.99 27.63 -29.24
CA PHE A 15 26.68 27.06 -28.92
C PHE A 15 25.54 27.97 -29.38
N ASP A 16 24.96 27.62 -30.53
CA ASP A 16 23.69 28.18 -30.96
C ASP A 16 22.52 27.41 -30.33
N LYS A 17 21.95 27.99 -29.28
CA LYS A 17 20.80 27.43 -28.55
C LYS A 17 19.60 27.13 -29.45
N LYS A 18 19.31 27.98 -30.44
CA LYS A 18 18.16 27.79 -31.35
C LYS A 18 18.40 26.62 -32.29
N ARG A 19 19.61 26.54 -32.87
CA ARG A 19 20.01 25.41 -33.71
C ARG A 19 20.00 24.11 -32.92
N PHE A 20 20.53 24.13 -31.70
CA PHE A 20 20.56 22.97 -30.81
C PHE A 20 19.15 22.46 -30.49
N GLN A 21 18.24 23.34 -30.05
CA GLN A 21 16.86 22.94 -29.75
C GLN A 21 16.18 22.32 -30.98
N LYS A 22 16.32 22.95 -32.15
CA LYS A 22 15.78 22.41 -33.41
C LYS A 22 16.34 21.02 -33.71
N GLN A 23 17.63 20.78 -33.48
CA GLN A 23 18.24 19.45 -33.68
C GLN A 23 17.70 18.42 -32.69
N ILE A 24 17.49 18.81 -31.42
CA ILE A 24 16.87 17.94 -30.42
C ILE A 24 15.44 17.58 -30.83
N ASP A 25 14.64 18.55 -31.28
CA ASP A 25 13.26 18.30 -31.71
C ASP A 25 13.21 17.35 -32.93
N ILE A 26 14.13 17.52 -33.89
CA ILE A 26 14.28 16.61 -35.03
C ILE A 26 14.61 15.18 -34.56
N ILE A 27 15.54 15.03 -33.61
CA ILE A 27 15.92 13.73 -33.06
C ILE A 27 14.77 13.12 -32.25
N LYS A 28 14.01 13.92 -31.48
CA LYS A 28 12.81 13.46 -30.75
C LYS A 28 11.79 12.87 -31.73
N GLN A 29 11.44 13.61 -32.79
CA GLN A 29 10.51 13.14 -33.83
C GLN A 29 11.02 11.89 -34.56
N ALA A 30 12.30 11.86 -34.94
CA ALA A 30 12.89 10.70 -35.59
C ALA A 30 12.91 9.46 -34.68
N SER A 31 13.18 9.66 -33.39
CA SER A 31 13.14 8.61 -32.37
C SER A 31 11.73 8.06 -32.18
N GLU A 32 10.72 8.91 -32.12
CA GLU A 32 9.30 8.51 -32.02
C GLU A 32 8.87 7.67 -33.22
N LEU A 33 9.19 8.12 -34.44
CA LEU A 33 8.89 7.37 -35.67
C LEU A 33 9.62 6.03 -35.74
N ALA A 34 10.89 5.99 -35.34
CA ALA A 34 11.66 4.76 -35.29
C ALA A 34 11.09 3.78 -34.25
N GLN A 35 10.75 4.27 -33.06
CA GLN A 35 10.15 3.47 -32.00
C GLN A 35 8.79 2.91 -32.42
N ALA A 36 7.93 3.70 -33.06
CA ALA A 36 6.63 3.25 -33.56
C ALA A 36 6.75 2.07 -34.55
N LYS A 37 7.80 2.05 -35.39
CA LYS A 37 8.05 0.91 -36.30
C LYS A 37 8.47 -0.35 -35.55
N VAL A 38 9.31 -0.21 -34.52
CA VAL A 38 9.74 -1.32 -33.66
C VAL A 38 8.56 -1.87 -32.86
N ASP A 39 7.75 -0.98 -32.30
CA ASP A 39 6.56 -1.31 -31.52
C ASP A 39 5.52 -2.04 -32.39
N TYR A 40 5.26 -1.54 -33.60
CA TYR A 40 4.38 -2.21 -34.56
C TYR A 40 4.87 -3.62 -34.90
N ALA A 41 6.16 -3.76 -35.24
CA ALA A 41 6.72 -5.07 -35.58
C ALA A 41 6.65 -6.06 -34.40
N SER A 42 6.84 -5.57 -33.17
CA SER A 42 6.76 -6.41 -31.97
C SER A 42 5.33 -6.81 -31.62
N ALA A 43 4.36 -5.90 -31.78
CA ALA A 43 2.95 -6.17 -31.54
C ALA A 43 2.36 -7.18 -32.53
N HIS A 44 2.96 -7.29 -33.72
CA HIS A 44 2.57 -8.22 -34.79
C HIS A 44 3.42 -9.50 -34.84
N ASP A 45 4.25 -9.76 -33.82
CA ASP A 45 5.02 -10.99 -33.74
C ASP A 45 4.10 -12.17 -33.33
N ASP A 46 3.96 -13.16 -34.22
CA ASP A 46 3.08 -14.32 -34.02
C ASP A 46 3.41 -15.12 -32.74
N ASN A 47 4.69 -15.20 -32.34
CA ASN A 47 5.08 -15.92 -31.13
C ASN A 47 4.68 -15.14 -29.89
N ILE A 48 4.87 -13.82 -29.89
CA ILE A 48 4.44 -12.96 -28.78
C ILE A 48 2.93 -13.00 -28.64
N ILE A 49 2.17 -12.82 -29.74
CA ILE A 49 0.70 -12.88 -29.74
C ILE A 49 0.23 -14.20 -29.14
N ARG A 50 0.77 -15.33 -29.62
CA ARG A 50 0.41 -16.65 -29.10
C ARG A 50 0.76 -16.81 -27.62
N ALA A 51 1.87 -16.24 -27.15
CA ALA A 51 2.24 -16.28 -25.75
C ALA A 51 1.25 -15.47 -24.88
N ILE A 52 0.82 -14.31 -25.37
CA ILE A 52 -0.22 -13.49 -24.71
C ILE A 52 -1.55 -14.23 -24.67
N ASP A 53 -1.98 -14.88 -25.75
CA ASP A 53 -3.22 -15.68 -25.78
C ASP A 53 -3.22 -16.76 -24.68
N VAL A 54 -2.09 -17.45 -24.49
CA VAL A 54 -1.95 -18.46 -23.42
C VAL A 54 -2.07 -17.82 -22.03
N VAL A 55 -1.48 -16.63 -21.83
CA VAL A 55 -1.61 -15.89 -20.57
C VAL A 55 -3.07 -15.48 -20.33
N GLU A 56 -3.75 -14.94 -21.34
CA GLU A 56 -5.15 -14.54 -21.24
C GLU A 56 -6.06 -15.73 -20.95
N ASP A 57 -5.88 -16.87 -21.60
CA ASP A 57 -6.65 -18.09 -21.35
C ASP A 57 -6.44 -18.61 -19.93
N PHE A 58 -5.20 -18.56 -19.43
CA PHE A 58 -4.91 -18.84 -18.04
C PHE A 58 -5.68 -17.89 -17.10
N LEU A 59 -5.69 -16.59 -17.39
CA LEU A 59 -6.37 -15.57 -16.58
C LEU A 59 -7.89 -15.76 -16.59
N ARG A 60 -8.48 -16.06 -17.75
CA ARG A 60 -9.92 -16.40 -17.89
C ARG A 60 -10.27 -17.65 -17.09
N LYS A 61 -9.42 -18.67 -17.11
CA LYS A 61 -9.67 -19.95 -16.41
C LYS A 61 -9.48 -19.85 -14.89
N LYS A 62 -8.47 -19.11 -14.44
CA LYS A 62 -8.09 -19.02 -13.02
C LYS A 62 -8.73 -17.84 -12.30
N HIS A 63 -9.29 -16.88 -13.03
CA HIS A 63 -9.82 -15.63 -12.50
C HIS A 63 -8.84 -14.95 -11.55
N ARG A 64 -7.60 -14.77 -12.00
CA ARG A 64 -6.58 -13.99 -11.27
C ARG A 64 -6.80 -12.50 -11.49
N LEU A 65 -6.58 -11.72 -10.45
CA LEU A 65 -6.93 -10.30 -10.44
C LEU A 65 -5.83 -9.47 -11.09
N CYS A 66 -6.08 -9.03 -12.32
CA CYS A 66 -5.19 -8.14 -13.03
C CYS A 66 -5.22 -6.74 -12.42
N TYR A 67 -4.06 -6.10 -12.33
CA TYR A 67 -3.88 -4.72 -11.87
C TYR A 67 -3.01 -3.95 -12.88
N GLY A 68 -2.54 -2.75 -12.51
CA GLY A 68 -1.57 -2.01 -13.31
C GLY A 68 -2.18 -1.42 -14.59
N GLY A 69 -1.33 -1.24 -15.61
CA GLY A 69 -1.70 -0.54 -16.84
C GLY A 69 -2.87 -1.20 -17.57
N GLN A 70 -2.82 -2.53 -17.74
CA GLN A 70 -3.86 -3.25 -18.45
C GLN A 70 -5.21 -3.20 -17.74
N ALA A 71 -5.21 -3.26 -16.41
CA ALA A 71 -6.45 -3.12 -15.64
C ALA A 71 -7.06 -1.72 -15.75
N ILE A 72 -6.24 -0.66 -15.71
CA ILE A 72 -6.71 0.71 -15.94
C ILE A 72 -7.30 0.82 -17.35
N ASN A 73 -6.58 0.34 -18.37
CA ASN A 73 -7.01 0.38 -19.76
C ASN A 73 -8.34 -0.37 -20.00
N ALA A 74 -8.55 -1.50 -19.32
CA ALA A 74 -9.78 -2.29 -19.43
C ALA A 74 -11.04 -1.57 -18.94
N HIS A 75 -10.92 -0.61 -18.00
CA HIS A 75 -12.05 0.18 -17.51
C HIS A 75 -12.40 1.37 -18.41
N LEU A 76 -11.49 1.75 -19.31
CA LEU A 76 -11.67 2.94 -20.12
C LEU A 76 -12.55 2.65 -21.35
N PRO A 77 -13.38 3.62 -21.78
CA PRO A 77 -14.05 3.54 -23.07
C PRO A 77 -13.03 3.39 -24.20
N ALA A 78 -13.39 2.68 -25.27
CA ALA A 78 -12.46 2.33 -26.36
C ALA A 78 -11.66 3.52 -26.91
N LYS A 79 -12.29 4.70 -27.06
CA LYS A 79 -11.65 5.93 -27.56
C LYS A 79 -10.54 6.49 -26.65
N TYR A 80 -10.57 6.16 -25.36
CA TYR A 80 -9.64 6.71 -24.36
C TYR A 80 -8.69 5.65 -23.81
N LYS A 81 -8.67 4.45 -24.40
CA LYS A 81 -7.66 3.43 -24.11
C LYS A 81 -6.29 3.95 -24.57
N PHE A 82 -5.29 3.83 -23.70
CA PHE A 82 -3.92 4.31 -23.95
C PHE A 82 -2.96 3.19 -24.37
N TYR A 83 -3.46 1.95 -24.49
CA TYR A 83 -2.78 0.88 -25.20
C TYR A 83 -3.50 0.64 -26.52
N ASP A 84 -2.77 0.81 -27.62
CA ASP A 84 -3.21 0.52 -28.97
C ASP A 84 -2.71 -0.89 -29.35
N PRO A 85 -3.58 -1.88 -29.61
CA PRO A 85 -3.18 -3.23 -29.98
C PRO A 85 -2.25 -3.30 -31.21
N GLU A 86 -2.30 -2.32 -32.12
CA GLU A 86 -1.42 -2.29 -33.30
C GLU A 86 0.04 -1.98 -32.95
N PHE A 87 0.28 -1.37 -31.78
CA PHE A 87 1.61 -0.92 -31.34
C PHE A 87 1.97 -1.41 -29.93
N SER A 88 1.06 -2.04 -29.20
CA SER A 88 1.22 -2.37 -27.79
C SER A 88 1.02 -3.86 -27.54
N ILE A 89 2.06 -4.49 -27.00
CA ILE A 89 1.94 -5.85 -26.44
C ILE A 89 1.34 -5.76 -25.04
N PRO A 90 0.29 -6.55 -24.73
CA PRO A 90 -0.25 -6.61 -23.38
C PRO A 90 0.76 -7.14 -22.35
N ASP A 91 1.12 -6.32 -21.35
CA ASP A 91 1.87 -6.75 -20.17
C ASP A 91 0.90 -6.96 -19.00
N TYR A 92 0.63 -8.23 -18.65
CA TYR A 92 -0.33 -8.59 -17.61
C TYR A 92 0.32 -8.67 -16.23
N ASP A 93 0.07 -7.65 -15.40
CA ASP A 93 0.30 -7.68 -13.97
C ASP A 93 -0.91 -8.28 -13.24
N PHE A 94 -0.74 -9.36 -12.45
CA PHE A 94 -1.86 -9.91 -11.68
C PHE A 94 -1.50 -10.44 -10.29
N PHE A 95 -2.47 -10.34 -9.38
CA PHE A 95 -2.38 -10.89 -8.04
C PHE A 95 -2.82 -12.36 -8.00
N THR A 96 -2.16 -13.13 -7.13
CA THR A 96 -2.52 -14.51 -6.82
C THR A 96 -2.33 -14.84 -5.34
N PRO A 97 -3.23 -15.64 -4.73
CA PRO A 97 -3.02 -16.18 -3.39
C PRO A 97 -2.14 -17.45 -3.38
N ASN A 98 -1.78 -18.01 -4.54
CA ASN A 98 -1.07 -19.29 -4.68
C ASN A 98 -0.02 -19.24 -5.82
N GLN A 99 0.99 -18.37 -5.66
CA GLN A 99 1.97 -18.05 -6.71
C GLN A 99 2.66 -19.27 -7.34
N ASP A 100 3.21 -20.19 -6.54
CA ASP A 100 3.95 -21.35 -7.07
C ASP A 100 3.07 -22.29 -7.93
N VAL A 101 1.82 -22.50 -7.51
CA VAL A 101 0.87 -23.34 -8.26
C VAL A 101 0.52 -22.71 -9.59
N ASP A 102 0.25 -21.40 -9.58
CA ASP A 102 -0.12 -20.66 -10.77
C ASP A 102 1.03 -20.53 -11.77
N ILE A 103 2.26 -20.28 -11.30
CA ILE A 103 3.47 -20.32 -12.14
C ILE A 103 3.59 -21.68 -12.83
N ASN A 104 3.45 -22.78 -12.09
CA ASN A 104 3.61 -24.12 -12.64
C ASN A 104 2.56 -24.44 -13.71
N VAL A 105 1.32 -23.99 -13.52
CA VAL A 105 0.25 -24.15 -14.52
C VAL A 105 0.56 -23.31 -15.76
N LEU A 106 0.87 -22.02 -15.61
CA LEU A 106 1.15 -21.15 -16.74
C LEU A 106 2.36 -21.62 -17.55
N VAL A 107 3.46 -22.01 -16.89
CA VAL A 107 4.65 -22.56 -17.56
C VAL A 107 4.31 -23.86 -18.31
N LYS A 108 3.45 -24.72 -17.75
CA LYS A 108 3.00 -25.93 -18.43
C LYS A 108 2.17 -25.59 -19.66
N ASP A 109 1.25 -24.65 -19.56
CA ASP A 109 0.38 -24.24 -20.67
C ASP A 109 1.21 -23.63 -21.81
N LEU A 110 2.21 -22.80 -21.49
CA LEU A 110 3.18 -22.27 -22.46
C LEU A 110 4.00 -23.38 -23.14
N LYS A 111 4.49 -24.38 -22.40
CA LYS A 111 5.19 -25.53 -22.99
C LYS A 111 4.31 -26.33 -23.94
N ASN A 112 3.04 -26.54 -23.57
CA ASN A 112 2.08 -27.24 -24.42
C ASN A 112 1.76 -26.47 -25.70
N ALA A 113 1.85 -25.14 -25.67
CA ALA A 113 1.72 -24.27 -26.84
C ALA A 113 2.97 -24.28 -27.76
N GLY A 114 4.03 -25.01 -27.38
CA GLY A 114 5.23 -25.23 -28.21
C GLY A 114 6.44 -24.36 -27.85
N PHE A 115 6.33 -23.49 -26.84
CA PHE A 115 7.44 -22.63 -26.42
C PHE A 115 8.52 -23.43 -25.66
N THR A 116 9.77 -23.29 -26.09
CA THR A 116 10.93 -23.97 -25.48
C THR A 116 11.68 -23.06 -24.50
N GLU A 117 11.82 -21.77 -24.82
CA GLU A 117 12.57 -20.80 -24.03
C GLU A 117 11.64 -20.03 -23.07
N ILE A 118 11.29 -20.67 -21.95
CA ILE A 118 10.48 -20.07 -20.90
C ILE A 118 11.34 -19.84 -19.66
N SER A 119 11.37 -18.60 -19.16
CA SER A 119 12.12 -18.27 -17.93
C SER A 119 11.25 -17.56 -16.91
N VAL A 120 11.31 -18.02 -15.66
CA VAL A 120 10.64 -17.38 -14.52
C VAL A 120 11.70 -16.73 -13.65
N ARG A 121 11.61 -15.42 -13.45
CA ARG A 121 12.63 -14.63 -12.76
C ARG A 121 12.02 -13.87 -11.59
N GLU A 122 12.77 -13.79 -10.49
CA GLU A 122 12.41 -12.93 -9.36
C GLU A 122 12.24 -11.47 -9.82
N GLY A 123 11.13 -10.85 -9.41
CA GLY A 123 10.87 -9.43 -9.59
C GLY A 123 11.76 -8.56 -8.70
N MET A 124 11.66 -7.24 -8.88
CA MET A 124 12.37 -6.28 -8.03
C MET A 124 11.79 -6.28 -6.61
N HIS A 125 10.46 -6.17 -6.54
CA HIS A 125 9.71 -6.25 -5.31
C HIS A 125 9.59 -7.70 -4.83
N GLU A 126 9.60 -7.87 -3.51
CA GLU A 126 9.39 -9.17 -2.90
C GLU A 126 7.97 -9.67 -3.19
N GLY A 127 7.85 -10.97 -3.48
CA GLY A 127 6.56 -11.58 -3.79
C GLY A 127 6.10 -11.43 -5.25
N THR A 128 6.85 -10.74 -6.11
CA THR A 128 6.57 -10.67 -7.55
C THR A 128 7.56 -11.53 -8.34
N VAL A 129 7.07 -12.29 -9.31
CA VAL A 129 7.90 -12.95 -10.32
C VAL A 129 7.49 -12.50 -11.72
N LYS A 130 8.44 -12.51 -12.65
CA LYS A 130 8.23 -12.19 -14.06
C LYS A 130 8.41 -13.45 -14.91
N VAL A 131 7.45 -13.73 -15.79
CA VAL A 131 7.51 -14.82 -16.76
C VAL A 131 7.93 -14.24 -18.11
N TYR A 132 8.93 -14.86 -18.72
CA TYR A 132 9.44 -14.52 -20.04
C TYR A 132 9.27 -15.70 -21.00
N VAL A 133 8.91 -15.39 -22.24
CA VAL A 133 8.87 -16.31 -23.38
C VAL A 133 9.74 -15.70 -24.47
N ASP A 134 10.70 -16.47 -24.97
CA ASP A 134 11.66 -16.01 -25.99
C ASP A 134 12.30 -14.65 -25.65
N TYR A 135 12.66 -14.50 -24.37
CA TYR A 135 13.24 -13.29 -23.76
C TYR A 135 12.31 -12.07 -23.65
N THR A 136 11.05 -12.17 -24.09
CA THR A 136 10.02 -11.14 -23.95
C THR A 136 9.21 -11.37 -22.67
N PRO A 137 9.02 -10.36 -21.80
CA PRO A 137 8.15 -10.48 -20.63
C PRO A 137 6.68 -10.58 -21.06
N VAL A 138 5.95 -11.55 -20.52
CA VAL A 138 4.54 -11.79 -20.87
C VAL A 138 3.59 -11.70 -19.66
N ALA A 139 4.11 -11.82 -18.44
CA ALA A 139 3.31 -11.71 -17.23
C ALA A 139 4.14 -11.40 -15.97
N ASP A 140 3.55 -10.59 -15.10
CA ASP A 140 3.99 -10.31 -13.74
C ASP A 140 3.03 -10.92 -12.73
N ILE A 141 3.53 -11.87 -11.94
CA ILE A 141 2.73 -12.63 -10.98
C ILE A 141 3.10 -12.19 -9.57
N SER A 142 2.19 -11.51 -8.87
CA SER A 142 2.41 -10.97 -7.52
C SER A 142 1.60 -11.74 -6.48
N THR A 143 2.28 -12.30 -5.47
CA THR A 143 1.62 -12.99 -4.36
C THR A 143 0.96 -12.01 -3.40
N ILE A 144 -0.24 -12.34 -2.91
CA ILE A 144 -0.99 -11.51 -1.96
C ILE A 144 -1.65 -12.39 -0.89
N ASP A 145 -1.88 -11.84 0.30
CA ASP A 145 -2.57 -12.56 1.39
C ASP A 145 -3.94 -13.13 0.91
N PRO A 146 -4.25 -14.41 1.17
CA PRO A 146 -5.49 -15.02 0.70
C PRO A 146 -6.78 -14.35 1.21
N LYS A 147 -6.78 -13.77 2.42
CA LYS A 147 -7.96 -13.06 2.93
C LYS A 147 -8.16 -11.76 2.16
N LEU A 148 -7.07 -11.03 1.92
CA LEU A 148 -7.11 -9.81 1.11
C LEU A 148 -7.50 -10.10 -0.34
N TYR A 149 -6.94 -11.15 -0.95
CA TYR A 149 -7.33 -11.60 -2.29
C TYR A 149 -8.84 -11.85 -2.36
N ARG A 150 -9.41 -12.54 -1.37
CA ARG A 150 -10.86 -12.82 -1.32
C ARG A 150 -11.69 -11.54 -1.23
N ILE A 151 -11.22 -10.52 -0.50
CA ILE A 151 -11.89 -9.23 -0.40
C ILE A 151 -11.89 -8.53 -1.77
N LEU A 152 -10.73 -8.46 -2.43
CA LEU A 152 -10.58 -7.82 -3.74
C LEU A 152 -11.30 -8.59 -4.86
N SER A 153 -11.31 -9.93 -4.81
CA SER A 153 -11.93 -10.76 -5.84
C SER A 153 -13.46 -10.65 -5.84
N LYS A 154 -14.08 -10.40 -4.68
CA LYS A 154 -15.54 -10.20 -4.59
C LYS A 154 -16.05 -8.95 -5.32
N ARG A 155 -15.17 -8.00 -5.61
CA ARG A 155 -15.49 -6.70 -6.20
C ARG A 155 -14.88 -6.53 -7.59
N GLU A 156 -14.34 -7.60 -8.16
CA GLU A 156 -13.64 -7.56 -9.44
C GLU A 156 -14.48 -6.88 -10.53
N PHE A 157 -13.78 -6.19 -11.42
CA PHE A 157 -14.34 -5.78 -12.71
C PHE A 157 -13.98 -6.85 -13.73
N ARG A 158 -14.95 -7.35 -14.48
CA ARG A 158 -14.73 -8.43 -15.45
C ARG A 158 -15.12 -7.96 -16.85
N THR A 159 -14.20 -8.10 -17.80
CA THR A 159 -14.44 -7.91 -19.23
C THR A 159 -13.69 -9.01 -19.99
N ASP A 160 -14.27 -9.50 -21.08
CA ASP A 160 -13.67 -10.54 -21.94
C ASP A 160 -13.23 -11.81 -21.17
N GLY A 161 -13.96 -12.11 -20.09
CA GLY A 161 -13.68 -13.24 -19.19
C GLY A 161 -12.51 -13.04 -18.22
N ILE A 162 -11.74 -11.96 -18.34
CA ILE A 162 -10.59 -11.64 -17.49
C ILE A 162 -11.04 -10.81 -16.28
N SER A 163 -10.54 -11.17 -15.10
CA SER A 163 -10.81 -10.48 -13.84
C SER A 163 -9.78 -9.37 -13.60
N TYR A 164 -10.25 -8.16 -13.34
CA TYR A 164 -9.44 -6.98 -13.03
C TYR A 164 -9.81 -6.43 -11.64
N LEU A 165 -8.87 -5.73 -11.00
CA LEU A 165 -9.18 -4.94 -9.80
C LEU A 165 -10.27 -3.91 -10.08
N ASP A 166 -11.08 -3.62 -9.07
CA ASP A 166 -12.09 -2.58 -9.17
C ASP A 166 -11.49 -1.17 -9.28
N ALA A 167 -12.31 -0.23 -9.75
CA ALA A 167 -11.89 1.14 -10.00
C ALA A 167 -11.31 1.86 -8.77
N ASN A 168 -11.80 1.59 -7.56
CA ASN A 168 -11.32 2.27 -6.35
C ASN A 168 -9.99 1.67 -5.88
N SER A 169 -9.79 0.36 -6.04
CA SER A 169 -8.48 -0.26 -5.82
C SER A 169 -7.44 0.25 -6.84
N LEU A 170 -7.80 0.43 -8.11
CA LEU A 170 -6.89 1.02 -9.10
C LEU A 170 -6.53 2.48 -8.78
N ARG A 171 -7.51 3.29 -8.36
CA ARG A 171 -7.24 4.64 -7.83
C ARG A 171 -6.27 4.62 -6.67
N MET A 172 -6.51 3.75 -5.69
CA MET A 172 -5.63 3.61 -4.53
C MET A 172 -4.17 3.37 -4.97
N LEU A 173 -3.94 2.48 -5.94
CA LEU A 173 -2.59 2.20 -6.46
C LEU A 173 -1.97 3.40 -7.20
N MET A 174 -2.74 4.16 -7.99
CA MET A 174 -2.23 5.37 -8.65
C MET A 174 -1.89 6.47 -7.65
N TYR A 175 -2.76 6.72 -6.66
CA TYR A 175 -2.50 7.68 -5.59
C TYR A 175 -1.34 7.25 -4.69
N LEU A 176 -1.14 5.94 -4.49
CA LEU A 176 0.00 5.41 -3.73
C LEU A 176 1.33 5.89 -4.33
N GLU A 177 1.47 5.83 -5.65
CA GLU A 177 2.66 6.31 -6.36
C GLU A 177 2.87 7.82 -6.17
N LEU A 178 1.82 8.63 -6.36
CA LEU A 178 1.87 10.09 -6.17
C LEU A 178 2.13 10.49 -4.71
N SER A 179 1.73 9.64 -3.76
CA SER A 179 1.94 9.86 -2.33
C SER A 179 3.38 9.64 -1.86
N ARG A 180 4.29 9.19 -2.73
CA ARG A 180 5.67 8.77 -2.40
C ARG A 180 6.75 9.61 -3.09
N PRO A 181 7.11 10.82 -2.60
CA PRO A 181 8.08 11.71 -3.23
C PRO A 181 9.52 11.21 -3.32
N ARG A 182 9.86 10.17 -2.55
CA ARG A 182 11.15 9.48 -2.66
C ARG A 182 11.06 8.14 -3.41
N GLY A 183 9.87 7.78 -3.90
CA GLY A 183 9.59 6.58 -4.69
C GLY A 183 10.06 6.71 -6.14
N GLU A 184 9.33 6.10 -7.08
CA GLU A 184 9.69 6.12 -8.50
C GLU A 184 9.08 7.33 -9.23
N VAL A 185 9.55 8.53 -8.86
CA VAL A 185 9.00 9.81 -9.33
C VAL A 185 9.03 9.99 -10.85
N ARG A 186 9.91 9.28 -11.56
CA ARG A 186 9.95 9.27 -13.04
C ARG A 186 8.67 8.73 -13.67
N ARG A 187 7.84 8.01 -12.92
CA ARG A 187 6.54 7.50 -13.38
C ARG A 187 5.39 8.47 -13.15
N TRP A 188 5.58 9.53 -12.38
CA TRP A 188 4.49 10.38 -11.91
C TRP A 188 3.68 11.01 -13.04
N GLU A 189 4.34 11.48 -14.09
CA GLU A 189 3.67 12.03 -15.27
C GLU A 189 2.70 11.02 -15.88
N LYS A 190 3.20 9.83 -16.25
CA LYS A 190 2.41 8.73 -16.79
C LYS A 190 1.31 8.25 -15.83
N VAL A 191 1.58 8.23 -14.53
CA VAL A 191 0.58 7.85 -13.50
C VAL A 191 -0.53 8.91 -13.44
N TYR A 192 -0.16 10.19 -13.44
CA TYR A 192 -1.11 11.29 -13.33
C TYR A 192 -1.98 11.43 -14.58
N GLU A 193 -1.40 11.28 -15.77
CA GLU A 193 -2.13 11.24 -17.05
C GLU A 193 -3.22 10.16 -17.00
N ARG A 194 -2.85 8.93 -16.65
CA ARG A 194 -3.77 7.79 -16.51
C ARG A 194 -4.83 8.05 -15.44
N LEU A 195 -4.44 8.57 -14.28
CA LEU A 195 -5.36 8.90 -13.19
C LEU A 195 -6.38 9.97 -13.62
N SER A 196 -5.95 10.97 -14.40
CA SER A 196 -6.81 12.05 -14.88
C SER A 196 -7.87 11.52 -15.83
N ILE A 197 -7.47 10.75 -16.85
CA ILE A 197 -8.40 10.08 -17.77
C ILE A 197 -9.33 9.11 -17.01
N PHE A 198 -8.79 8.37 -16.05
CA PHE A 198 -9.57 7.42 -15.25
C PHE A 198 -10.61 8.11 -14.36
N ASN A 199 -10.27 9.25 -13.77
CA ASN A 199 -11.22 10.04 -12.97
C ASN A 199 -12.32 10.69 -13.81
N GLU A 200 -12.02 11.06 -15.05
CA GLU A 200 -12.99 11.60 -16.01
C GLU A 200 -13.99 10.53 -16.45
N PHE A 201 -13.52 9.36 -16.88
CA PHE A 201 -14.37 8.36 -17.54
C PHE A 201 -14.87 7.23 -16.65
N VAL A 202 -14.32 7.04 -15.45
CA VAL A 202 -14.68 5.93 -14.55
C VAL A 202 -15.20 6.47 -13.21
N PRO A 203 -16.36 7.13 -13.14
CA PRO A 203 -16.79 7.88 -11.96
C PRO A 203 -16.89 7.01 -10.70
N SER A 204 -16.60 7.59 -9.55
CA SER A 204 -16.83 6.93 -8.26
C SER A 204 -18.33 6.82 -7.97
N LYS A 205 -18.74 5.71 -7.37
CA LYS A 205 -20.15 5.50 -6.98
C LYS A 205 -20.54 6.53 -5.90
N PRO A 206 -21.70 7.18 -6.02
CA PRO A 206 -22.18 8.09 -4.98
C PRO A 206 -22.41 7.32 -3.68
N CYS A 207 -22.00 7.92 -2.57
CA CYS A 207 -22.10 7.32 -1.25
C CYS A 207 -22.41 8.40 -0.20
N LYS A 208 -23.02 8.00 0.92
CA LYS A 208 -23.29 8.88 2.06
C LYS A 208 -22.30 8.57 3.16
N ILE A 209 -21.52 9.56 3.59
CA ILE A 209 -20.58 9.42 4.70
C ILE A 209 -21.39 9.18 5.99
N ASN A 210 -21.18 8.03 6.63
CA ASN A 210 -21.75 7.77 7.95
C ASN A 210 -20.94 8.51 9.01
N ARG A 211 -21.46 9.66 9.48
CA ARG A 211 -20.79 10.51 10.48
C ARG A 211 -20.59 9.82 11.84
N ASN A 212 -21.38 8.79 12.17
CA ASN A 212 -21.31 8.09 13.45
C ASN A 212 -20.10 7.14 13.58
N MET A 213 -19.40 6.85 12.47
CA MET A 213 -18.26 5.92 12.44
C MET A 213 -17.06 6.40 13.26
N PHE A 214 -16.97 7.71 13.48
CA PHE A 214 -15.86 8.36 14.18
C PHE A 214 -16.31 8.98 15.50
N ASN A 215 -17.23 8.35 16.24
CA ASN A 215 -17.47 8.75 17.63
C ASN A 215 -16.28 8.30 18.49
N GLY A 216 -15.26 9.15 18.57
CA GLY A 216 -14.09 8.95 19.40
C GLY A 216 -14.43 9.03 20.89
N GLY A 217 -13.68 8.26 21.68
CA GLY A 217 -13.80 8.23 23.13
C GLY A 217 -12.84 9.16 23.87
N LEU A 218 -12.07 9.98 23.15
CA LEU A 218 -11.04 10.84 23.73
C LEU A 218 -11.68 11.99 24.50
N ASN A 219 -11.14 12.28 25.70
CA ASN A 219 -11.43 13.53 26.41
C ASN A 219 -10.49 14.67 25.95
N LYS A 220 -10.72 15.89 26.43
CA LYS A 220 -9.96 17.08 25.99
C LYS A 220 -8.46 16.96 26.30
N GLU A 221 -8.12 16.45 27.47
CA GLU A 221 -6.73 16.30 27.92
C GLU A 221 -5.98 15.27 27.05
N GLN A 222 -6.64 14.17 26.70
CA GLN A 222 -6.09 13.14 25.81
C GLN A 222 -5.94 13.66 24.38
N VAL A 223 -6.90 14.44 23.85
CA VAL A 223 -6.76 15.09 22.55
C VAL A 223 -5.56 16.03 22.57
N GLN A 224 -5.49 16.94 23.55
CA GLN A 224 -4.42 17.92 23.66
C GLN A 224 -3.04 17.24 23.71
N PHE A 225 -2.88 16.26 24.62
CA PHE A 225 -1.63 15.51 24.72
C PHE A 225 -1.26 14.81 23.41
N THR A 226 -2.22 14.16 22.75
CA THR A 226 -1.93 13.42 21.51
C THR A 226 -1.53 14.37 20.37
N ILE A 227 -2.16 15.54 20.27
CA ILE A 227 -1.80 16.55 19.27
C ILE A 227 -0.42 17.16 19.57
N ASP A 228 -0.14 17.52 20.82
CA ASP A 228 1.19 17.99 21.21
C ASP A 228 2.26 16.93 20.94
N PHE A 229 1.99 15.67 21.27
CA PHE A 229 2.87 14.53 20.97
C PHE A 229 3.17 14.43 19.46
N ILE A 230 2.14 14.52 18.61
CA ILE A 230 2.29 14.48 17.15
C ILE A 230 3.21 15.61 16.66
N VAL A 231 2.99 16.82 17.17
CA VAL A 231 3.74 18.01 16.75
C VAL A 231 5.20 17.94 17.22
N GLU A 232 5.43 17.61 18.49
CA GLU A 232 6.76 17.55 19.11
C GLU A 232 7.62 16.44 18.51
N ASN A 233 7.02 15.28 18.26
CA ASN A 233 7.69 14.13 17.63
C ASN A 233 7.66 14.20 16.09
N LYS A 234 7.17 15.31 15.52
CA LYS A 234 7.08 15.59 14.08
C LYS A 234 6.39 14.46 13.29
N ARG A 235 5.37 13.85 13.88
CA ARG A 235 4.53 12.83 13.25
C ARG A 235 3.56 13.47 12.25
N VAL A 236 3.00 12.68 11.36
CA VAL A 236 2.09 13.18 10.30
C VAL A 236 0.65 12.87 10.67
N PHE A 237 -0.14 13.89 10.97
CA PHE A 237 -1.57 13.75 11.25
C PHE A 237 -2.32 13.31 9.99
N ALA A 238 -3.19 12.32 10.12
CA ALA A 238 -3.94 11.70 9.02
C ALA A 238 -5.43 11.46 9.38
N GLY A 239 -5.96 12.24 10.33
CA GLY A 239 -7.33 12.14 10.81
C GLY A 239 -8.38 12.53 9.78
N ALA A 240 -9.58 11.94 9.90
CA ALA A 240 -10.73 12.18 9.01
C ALA A 240 -11.19 13.65 8.98
N ASP A 241 -10.80 14.43 9.97
CA ASP A 241 -11.00 15.88 10.02
C ASP A 241 -10.29 16.64 8.89
N LEU A 242 -9.24 16.06 8.30
CA LEU A 242 -8.55 16.68 7.17
C LEU A 242 -9.42 16.79 5.91
N LEU A 243 -10.46 15.95 5.77
CA LEU A 243 -11.40 16.08 4.66
C LEU A 243 -12.12 17.43 4.71
N ASP A 244 -12.70 17.76 5.87
CA ASP A 244 -13.42 19.02 6.07
C ASP A 244 -12.45 20.22 5.92
N PHE A 245 -11.21 20.06 6.39
CA PHE A 245 -10.15 21.05 6.25
C PHE A 245 -9.77 21.33 4.78
N TYR A 246 -9.56 20.30 3.96
CA TYR A 246 -9.25 20.46 2.53
C TYR A 246 -10.44 21.01 1.74
N GLU A 247 -11.67 20.61 2.07
CA GLU A 247 -12.87 21.20 1.47
C GLU A 247 -13.02 22.68 1.83
N ALA A 248 -12.74 23.08 3.07
CA ALA A 248 -12.76 24.47 3.49
C ALA A 248 -11.65 25.28 2.79
N ALA A 249 -10.45 24.72 2.67
CA ALA A 249 -9.33 25.33 1.93
C ALA A 249 -9.74 25.67 0.49
N LEU A 250 -10.45 24.75 -0.17
CA LEU A 250 -10.91 24.92 -1.54
C LEU A 250 -11.99 26.01 -1.69
N ARG A 251 -12.79 26.26 -0.65
CA ARG A 251 -13.90 27.23 -0.69
C ARG A 251 -13.50 28.65 -0.26
N TYR A 252 -12.64 28.77 0.76
CA TYR A 252 -12.49 30.03 1.49
C TYR A 252 -11.06 30.59 1.52
N GLY A 253 -10.03 29.86 1.10
CA GLY A 253 -8.64 30.36 1.02
C GLY A 253 -7.93 30.60 2.37
N GLU A 254 -8.62 31.03 3.44
CA GLU A 254 -8.06 31.24 4.79
C GLU A 254 -8.55 30.21 5.82
N GLN A 255 -7.71 29.89 6.81
CA GLN A 255 -7.92 28.78 7.75
C GLN A 255 -7.88 29.23 9.22
N LYS A 256 -8.93 28.90 9.99
CA LYS A 256 -8.88 28.86 11.46
C LYS A 256 -8.51 27.44 11.89
N ASN A 257 -7.30 27.23 12.39
CA ASN A 257 -6.75 25.90 12.72
C ASN A 257 -7.21 25.34 14.08
N ASN A 258 -8.18 25.99 14.73
CA ASN A 258 -8.71 25.54 16.03
C ASN A 258 -9.54 24.24 15.95
N TRP A 259 -9.86 23.76 14.74
CA TRP A 259 -10.67 22.55 14.55
C TRP A 259 -10.00 21.29 15.14
N ILE A 260 -8.67 21.18 15.06
CA ILE A 260 -7.89 20.01 15.51
C ILE A 260 -8.13 19.67 16.98
N LEU A 261 -8.25 20.70 17.83
CA LEU A 261 -8.40 20.54 19.29
C LEU A 261 -9.84 20.24 19.73
N THR A 262 -10.80 20.37 18.81
CA THR A 262 -12.23 20.19 19.11
C THR A 262 -12.81 18.90 18.55
N SER A 263 -12.01 18.14 17.79
CA SER A 263 -12.47 16.90 17.17
C SER A 263 -12.84 15.87 18.23
N LYS A 264 -14.02 15.28 18.07
CA LYS A 264 -14.46 14.10 18.82
C LYS A 264 -14.10 12.81 18.08
N LYS A 265 -13.37 12.87 16.97
CA LYS A 265 -13.01 11.70 16.16
C LYS A 265 -11.77 11.00 16.75
N PRO A 266 -11.60 9.68 16.51
CA PRO A 266 -10.32 9.03 16.80
C PRO A 266 -9.18 9.72 16.05
N ILE A 267 -8.04 9.88 16.72
CA ILE A 267 -6.86 10.50 16.11
C ILE A 267 -6.11 9.45 15.29
N LEU A 268 -5.89 9.73 14.00
CA LEU A 268 -5.05 8.92 13.12
C LEU A 268 -3.77 9.70 12.80
N PHE A 269 -2.61 9.05 12.88
CA PHE A 269 -1.35 9.64 12.42
C PHE A 269 -0.35 8.56 11.99
N PHE A 270 0.60 8.93 11.14
CA PHE A 270 1.70 8.06 10.77
C PHE A 270 2.92 8.25 11.69
N SER A 271 3.58 7.14 12.00
CA SER A 271 4.80 7.12 12.80
C SER A 271 5.84 6.13 12.26
N SER A 272 7.11 6.56 12.28
CA SER A 272 8.25 5.66 12.07
C SER A 272 8.58 4.78 13.29
N GLU A 273 7.90 4.99 14.42
CA GLU A 273 8.16 4.32 15.70
C GLU A 273 6.83 3.94 16.39
N ALA A 274 5.87 3.41 15.64
CA ALA A 274 4.49 3.25 16.11
C ALA A 274 4.37 2.47 17.42
N ASP A 275 5.19 1.44 17.61
CA ASP A 275 5.24 0.66 18.86
C ASP A 275 5.67 1.50 20.08
N THR A 276 6.71 2.31 19.91
CA THR A 276 7.23 3.18 20.98
C THR A 276 6.24 4.30 21.28
N ASP A 277 5.69 4.93 20.24
CA ASP A 277 4.70 5.99 20.37
C ASP A 277 3.43 5.48 21.04
N ALA A 278 2.95 4.29 20.66
CA ALA A 278 1.78 3.67 21.27
C ALA A 278 1.97 3.45 22.78
N LYS A 279 3.15 2.97 23.19
CA LYS A 279 3.48 2.73 24.61
C LYS A 279 3.49 4.04 25.40
N LYS A 280 4.14 5.09 24.89
CA LYS A 280 4.20 6.41 25.53
C LYS A 280 2.80 7.03 25.69
N ILE A 281 1.99 7.00 24.63
CA ILE A 281 0.62 7.55 24.69
C ILE A 281 -0.25 6.75 25.67
N ARG A 282 -0.12 5.42 25.70
CA ARG A 282 -0.83 4.58 26.67
C ARG A 282 -0.43 4.90 28.11
N GLU A 283 0.87 5.09 28.37
CA GLU A 283 1.39 5.43 29.70
C GLU A 283 0.79 6.76 30.19
N GLU A 284 0.79 7.78 29.34
CA GLU A 284 0.17 9.06 29.67
C GLU A 284 -1.35 8.92 29.90
N PHE A 285 -2.06 8.19 29.03
CA PHE A 285 -3.50 8.01 29.21
C PHE A 285 -3.81 7.29 30.52
N ASN A 286 -3.00 6.30 30.91
CA ASN A 286 -3.14 5.64 32.20
C ASN A 286 -2.85 6.60 33.37
N PHE A 287 -1.90 7.52 33.24
CA PHE A 287 -1.63 8.55 34.23
C PHE A 287 -2.81 9.52 34.37
N LEU A 288 -3.34 10.04 33.26
CA LEU A 288 -4.53 10.90 33.23
C LEU A 288 -5.76 10.21 33.83
N LEU A 289 -5.90 8.90 33.66
CA LEU A 289 -6.96 8.12 34.30
C LEU A 289 -6.79 7.99 35.82
N ARG A 290 -5.59 8.12 36.38
CA ARG A 290 -5.37 8.02 37.83
C ARG A 290 -5.58 9.34 38.57
N GLN A 291 -5.62 10.46 37.86
CA GLN A 291 -5.82 11.77 38.50
C GLN A 291 -7.24 11.92 39.08
N PRO A 292 -7.38 12.46 40.31
CA PRO A 292 -8.68 12.81 40.87
C PRO A 292 -9.27 13.97 40.05
N LYS A 293 -10.52 13.81 39.60
CA LYS A 293 -11.24 14.92 38.98
C LYS A 293 -11.49 15.98 40.05
N LYS A 294 -10.85 17.15 39.94
CA LYS A 294 -11.26 18.33 40.71
C LYS A 294 -12.69 18.68 40.30
N TYR A 295 -13.68 18.37 41.15
CA TYR A 295 -15.03 18.86 40.95
C TYR A 295 -14.99 20.39 41.05
N GLY A 296 -15.27 21.06 39.94
CA GLY A 296 -15.41 22.50 39.91
C GLY A 296 -16.63 22.90 40.74
N VAL A 297 -16.39 23.59 41.85
CA VAL A 297 -17.41 24.34 42.56
C VAL A 297 -17.97 25.38 41.58
N ARG A 298 -19.23 25.22 41.18
CA ARG A 298 -20.00 26.28 40.54
C ARG A 298 -20.26 27.36 41.60
N SER A 299 -19.49 28.43 41.57
CA SER A 299 -19.84 29.69 42.24
C SER A 299 -21.01 30.32 41.49
N GLY A 300 -22.22 29.98 41.91
CA GLY A 300 -23.46 30.71 41.57
C GLY A 300 -24.07 31.19 42.87
N GLY A 301 -23.90 32.48 43.16
CA GLY A 301 -24.34 33.09 44.41
C GLY A 301 -25.86 33.12 44.56
N ARG A 302 -26.30 32.87 45.80
CA ARG A 302 -27.43 33.53 46.44
C ARG A 302 -27.13 33.57 47.94
N THR A 303 -27.09 34.78 48.47
CA THR A 303 -27.04 35.12 49.88
C THR A 303 -28.39 34.81 50.51
N GLU A 304 -28.44 33.88 51.46
CA GLU A 304 -29.43 33.88 52.55
C GLU A 304 -28.72 33.42 53.83
N GLU A 305 -28.88 34.25 54.88
CA GLU A 305 -28.48 34.00 56.26
C GLU A 305 -29.13 32.73 56.81
N TYR A 306 -28.43 31.97 57.67
CA TYR A 306 -28.92 31.51 58.98
C TYR A 306 -27.89 30.60 59.70
N ASN A 307 -27.54 31.04 60.91
CA ASN A 307 -27.11 30.34 62.14
C ASN A 307 -26.03 29.25 62.19
N GLU A 308 -25.12 29.52 63.13
CA GLU A 308 -24.18 28.67 63.85
C GLU A 308 -24.74 27.30 64.26
N ARG A 309 -23.94 26.25 64.04
CA ARG A 309 -23.77 25.11 64.94
C ARG A 309 -22.43 24.43 64.65
N GLU A 310 -21.56 24.44 65.66
CA GLU A 310 -20.36 23.61 65.73
C GLU A 310 -20.75 22.12 65.69
N GLY A 311 -20.03 21.36 64.86
CA GLY A 311 -20.22 19.93 64.70
C GLY A 311 -19.00 19.35 64.00
N GLU A 312 -18.04 18.90 64.80
CA GLU A 312 -16.93 18.04 64.38
C GLU A 312 -17.51 16.77 63.73
N GLY A 313 -16.99 16.44 62.54
CA GLY A 313 -17.46 15.31 61.75
C GLY A 313 -16.51 15.04 60.60
N GLU A 314 -15.34 14.49 60.93
CA GLU A 314 -14.47 13.82 59.96
C GLU A 314 -15.24 12.67 59.31
N GLY A 315 -15.35 12.74 57.98
CA GLY A 315 -16.10 11.77 57.20
C GLY A 315 -15.72 11.85 55.73
N GLU A 316 -14.43 11.71 55.42
CA GLU A 316 -13.99 11.33 54.07
C GLU A 316 -14.51 9.92 53.77
N GLY A 317 -15.73 9.84 53.25
CA GLY A 317 -16.27 8.59 52.71
C GLY A 317 -15.31 8.06 51.62
N PRO A 318 -15.04 6.74 51.57
CA PRO A 318 -14.05 6.21 50.65
C PRO A 318 -14.52 6.50 49.24
N ALA A 319 -13.66 7.17 48.46
CA ALA A 319 -13.86 7.34 47.03
C ALA A 319 -14.08 5.95 46.41
N VAL A 320 -15.32 5.65 46.03
CA VAL A 320 -15.67 4.42 45.34
C VAL A 320 -14.88 4.40 44.04
N LEU A 321 -13.79 3.64 44.02
CA LEU A 321 -12.95 3.41 42.86
C LEU A 321 -13.76 2.57 41.86
N ILE A 322 -14.58 3.23 41.05
CA ILE A 322 -15.16 2.61 39.85
C ILE A 322 -13.97 2.10 39.03
N PRO A 323 -13.88 0.79 38.72
CA PRO A 323 -12.77 0.25 37.96
C PRO A 323 -12.77 0.90 36.56
N LYS A 324 -11.87 1.85 36.36
CA LYS A 324 -11.71 2.54 35.07
C LYS A 324 -11.24 1.50 34.06
N THR A 325 -11.97 1.36 32.96
CA THR A 325 -11.62 0.43 31.89
C THR A 325 -10.19 0.70 31.41
N PRO A 326 -9.31 -0.31 31.35
CA PRO A 326 -7.90 -0.11 31.07
C PRO A 326 -7.67 0.34 29.62
N ILE A 327 -6.59 1.09 29.41
CA ILE A 327 -6.09 1.44 28.09
C ILE A 327 -5.27 0.27 27.54
N THR A 328 -5.62 -0.20 26.36
CA THR A 328 -4.99 -1.35 25.68
C THR A 328 -4.43 -0.94 24.33
N ILE A 329 -3.42 -1.67 23.85
CA ILE A 329 -2.86 -1.51 22.50
C ILE A 329 -3.12 -2.80 21.74
N LYS A 330 -3.76 -2.71 20.57
CA LYS A 330 -3.89 -3.81 19.61
C LYS A 330 -2.96 -3.56 18.43
N SER A 331 -2.25 -4.59 18.00
CA SER A 331 -1.41 -4.54 16.79
C SER A 331 -2.14 -5.21 15.64
N TYR A 332 -2.12 -4.57 14.48
CA TYR A 332 -2.58 -5.14 13.22
C TYR A 332 -1.41 -5.14 12.25
N SER A 333 -1.20 -6.26 11.57
CA SER A 333 -0.19 -6.39 10.52
C SER A 333 -0.76 -7.13 9.32
N SER A 334 -0.22 -6.81 8.15
CA SER A 334 -0.53 -7.50 6.90
C SER A 334 0.73 -8.21 6.39
N HIS A 335 0.57 -9.38 5.77
CA HIS A 335 1.64 -10.12 5.12
C HIS A 335 1.45 -10.04 3.59
N GLY A 336 2.53 -9.92 2.81
CA GLY A 336 2.48 -9.85 1.34
C GLY A 336 2.56 -8.42 0.79
N VAL A 337 1.79 -8.12 -0.27
CA VAL A 337 1.78 -6.79 -0.92
C VAL A 337 1.36 -5.72 0.08
N ASP A 338 2.10 -4.60 0.08
CA ASP A 338 1.89 -3.42 0.93
C ASP A 338 0.64 -2.62 0.51
N LEU A 339 -0.54 -3.26 0.57
CA LEU A 339 -1.84 -2.63 0.32
C LEU A 339 -2.57 -2.25 1.60
N ILE A 340 -2.18 -2.82 2.73
CA ILE A 340 -2.81 -2.66 4.04
C ILE A 340 -1.69 -2.32 5.03
N PRO A 341 -1.68 -1.11 5.63
CA PRO A 341 -0.60 -0.71 6.51
C PRO A 341 -0.69 -1.47 7.83
N SER A 342 0.46 -1.81 8.39
CA SER A 342 0.51 -2.22 9.80
C SER A 342 0.18 -1.02 10.69
N MET A 343 -0.43 -1.26 11.85
CA MET A 343 -0.81 -0.19 12.77
C MET A 343 -0.93 -0.65 14.22
N LYS A 344 -0.87 0.33 15.12
CA LYS A 344 -1.18 0.18 16.55
C LYS A 344 -2.44 0.95 16.87
N VAL A 345 -3.37 0.31 17.55
CA VAL A 345 -4.65 0.91 17.95
C VAL A 345 -4.76 0.96 19.45
N ILE A 346 -4.77 2.17 19.99
CA ILE A 346 -4.99 2.44 21.41
C ILE A 346 -6.49 2.47 21.65
N SER A 347 -6.98 1.65 22.58
CA SER A 347 -8.41 1.51 22.87
C SER A 347 -8.70 1.55 24.37
N GLN A 348 -9.86 2.09 24.73
CA GLN A 348 -10.44 2.01 26.08
C GLN A 348 -11.77 1.28 26.01
N GLY A 349 -11.81 0.04 26.52
CA GLY A 349 -12.96 -0.84 26.35
C GLY A 349 -13.23 -1.13 24.87
N ASN A 350 -14.43 -0.79 24.38
CA ASN A 350 -14.83 -0.94 22.99
C ASN A 350 -14.53 0.29 22.11
N LYS A 351 -14.02 1.38 22.68
CA LYS A 351 -13.74 2.62 21.95
C LYS A 351 -12.28 2.65 21.51
N SER A 352 -12.05 2.72 20.21
CA SER A 352 -10.73 3.03 19.65
C SER A 352 -10.49 4.54 19.70
N LEU A 353 -9.36 4.92 20.27
CA LEU A 353 -9.02 6.29 20.60
C LEU A 353 -8.00 6.87 19.62
N VAL A 354 -6.90 6.14 19.41
CA VAL A 354 -5.77 6.57 18.58
C VAL A 354 -5.33 5.42 17.70
N PHE A 355 -5.11 5.72 16.43
CA PHE A 355 -4.59 4.81 15.41
C PHE A 355 -3.25 5.34 14.93
N ILE A 356 -2.20 4.54 15.14
CA ILE A 356 -0.83 4.88 14.78
C ILE A 356 -0.45 3.98 13.63
N ILE A 357 -0.36 4.58 12.44
CA ILE A 357 -0.08 3.88 11.19
C ILE A 357 1.44 3.75 11.02
N ASP A 358 1.92 2.53 10.76
CA ASP A 358 3.33 2.29 10.49
C ASP A 358 3.74 2.94 9.17
N GLN A 359 4.88 3.63 9.21
CA GLN A 359 5.44 4.33 8.06
C GLN A 359 6.31 3.38 7.22
N THR A 360 5.73 2.73 6.20
CA THR A 360 6.46 1.79 5.32
C THR A 360 7.25 2.46 4.20
N ALA A 361 6.93 3.72 3.90
CA ALA A 361 7.49 4.50 2.80
C ALA A 361 7.63 5.98 3.17
N CYS A 362 8.26 6.77 2.28
CA CYS A 362 8.27 8.21 2.45
C CYS A 362 6.95 8.81 1.96
N HIS A 363 5.97 8.99 2.85
CA HIS A 363 4.64 9.50 2.50
C HIS A 363 4.57 11.01 2.57
N SER A 364 3.89 11.62 1.59
CA SER A 364 3.86 13.06 1.42
C SER A 364 2.96 13.79 2.43
N TYR A 365 3.39 14.98 2.84
CA TYR A 365 2.68 15.78 3.84
C TYR A 365 2.77 17.28 3.52
N PHE A 366 1.88 18.08 4.10
CA PHE A 366 1.98 19.54 4.15
C PHE A 366 2.26 20.03 5.58
N ASN A 367 2.95 21.16 5.68
CA ASN A 367 3.11 21.87 6.95
C ASN A 367 2.00 22.90 7.08
N ILE A 368 1.32 22.93 8.22
CA ILE A 368 0.38 23.98 8.57
C ILE A 368 0.78 24.63 9.90
N PRO A 369 0.70 25.96 10.03
CA PRO A 369 0.87 26.61 11.31
C PRO A 369 -0.31 26.26 12.23
N ILE A 370 -0.08 25.99 13.50
CA ILE A 370 -1.12 25.80 14.51
C ILE A 370 -0.96 26.85 15.62
N SER A 371 -1.92 26.92 16.54
CA SER A 371 -1.87 27.83 17.70
C SER A 371 -0.53 27.73 18.42
N ASN A 372 -0.05 28.86 18.96
CA ASN A 372 1.24 29.00 19.65
C ASN A 372 2.49 28.94 18.74
N GLY A 373 2.35 29.19 17.43
CA GLY A 373 3.49 29.29 16.50
C GLY A 373 4.16 27.96 16.15
N LYS A 374 3.61 26.83 16.62
CA LYS A 374 4.08 25.48 16.25
C LYS A 374 3.65 25.14 14.82
N ILE A 375 4.32 24.18 14.19
CA ILE A 375 3.99 23.67 12.85
C ILE A 375 3.55 22.21 12.97
N MET A 376 2.37 21.89 12.47
CA MET A 376 1.88 20.52 12.37
C MET A 376 2.09 19.98 10.95
N ARG A 377 2.47 18.70 10.84
CA ARG A 377 2.49 17.97 9.57
C ARG A 377 1.14 17.29 9.37
N ILE A 378 0.49 17.58 8.25
CA ILE A 378 -0.76 16.93 7.83
C ILE A 378 -0.51 16.09 6.58
N ALA A 379 -1.07 14.89 6.51
CA ALA A 379 -0.99 14.05 5.33
C ALA A 379 -1.57 14.78 4.12
N SER A 380 -0.89 14.72 2.97
CA SER A 380 -1.40 15.27 1.71
C SER A 380 -2.71 14.58 1.30
N MET A 381 -3.46 15.17 0.35
CA MET A 381 -4.64 14.49 -0.20
C MET A 381 -4.28 13.14 -0.81
N ASP A 382 -3.16 13.01 -1.53
CA ASP A 382 -2.71 11.74 -2.12
C ASP A 382 -2.44 10.67 -1.05
N THR A 383 -1.77 11.05 0.04
CA THR A 383 -1.51 10.15 1.18
C THR A 383 -2.79 9.75 1.90
N LEU A 384 -3.73 10.68 2.11
CA LEU A 384 -5.01 10.38 2.75
C LEU A 384 -5.91 9.49 1.89
N ILE A 385 -6.01 9.75 0.59
CA ILE A 385 -6.79 8.93 -0.35
C ILE A 385 -6.29 7.49 -0.32
N THR A 386 -4.97 7.33 -0.43
CA THR A 386 -4.32 6.02 -0.34
C THR A 386 -4.62 5.33 0.98
N LEU A 387 -4.42 6.04 2.10
CA LEU A 387 -4.68 5.51 3.43
C LEU A 387 -6.14 5.08 3.60
N TYR A 388 -7.10 5.89 3.15
CA TYR A 388 -8.52 5.61 3.41
C TYR A 388 -9.06 4.48 2.56
N PHE A 389 -8.66 4.36 1.28
CA PHE A 389 -8.97 3.16 0.50
C PHE A 389 -8.37 1.92 1.16
N SER A 390 -7.10 2.00 1.57
CA SER A 390 -6.40 0.90 2.23
C SER A 390 -7.06 0.48 3.56
N LEU A 391 -7.45 1.44 4.39
CA LEU A 391 -8.18 1.18 5.63
C LEU A 391 -9.53 0.50 5.36
N GLY A 392 -10.21 0.84 4.27
CA GLY A 392 -11.44 0.16 3.85
C GLY A 392 -11.26 -1.33 3.52
N LEU A 393 -10.04 -1.79 3.24
CA LEU A 393 -9.74 -3.21 3.00
C LEU A 393 -9.51 -4.00 4.30
N PHE A 394 -9.44 -3.35 5.47
CA PHE A 394 -9.34 -4.03 6.75
C PHE A 394 -10.67 -4.68 7.15
N ASP A 395 -10.62 -5.97 7.47
CA ASP A 395 -11.74 -6.70 8.07
C ASP A 395 -11.89 -6.30 9.55
N SER A 396 -12.47 -5.13 9.80
CA SER A 396 -12.70 -4.61 11.15
C SER A 396 -14.03 -3.85 11.25
N LYS A 397 -14.65 -3.87 12.44
CA LYS A 397 -15.88 -3.10 12.71
C LYS A 397 -15.68 -1.58 12.66
N PHE A 398 -14.44 -1.10 12.80
CA PHE A 398 -14.11 0.32 12.80
C PHE A 398 -13.89 0.88 11.40
N PHE A 399 -13.26 0.08 10.53
CA PHE A 399 -13.03 0.43 9.14
C PHE A 399 -13.99 -0.34 8.26
N ASP A 400 -15.25 0.11 8.27
CA ASP A 400 -16.21 -0.37 7.30
C ASP A 400 -15.77 0.08 5.91
N MET A 401 -15.63 -0.91 5.02
CA MET A 401 -15.25 -0.74 3.63
C MET A 401 -16.08 0.33 2.93
N GLY A 402 -17.42 0.29 3.06
CA GLY A 402 -18.29 1.26 2.41
C GLY A 402 -18.07 2.70 2.88
N SER A 403 -17.81 2.87 4.17
CA SER A 403 -17.63 4.19 4.77
C SER A 403 -16.24 4.79 4.52
N MET A 404 -15.17 3.98 4.63
CA MET A 404 -13.80 4.44 4.35
C MET A 404 -13.59 4.71 2.86
N GLU A 405 -14.13 3.86 1.99
CA GLU A 405 -14.14 4.06 0.54
C GLU A 405 -14.92 5.32 0.17
N CYS A 406 -15.99 5.63 0.92
CA CYS A 406 -16.73 6.87 0.71
C CYS A 406 -15.92 8.13 1.04
N LEU A 407 -15.19 8.12 2.16
CA LEU A 407 -14.28 9.22 2.51
C LEU A 407 -13.18 9.38 1.47
N ALA A 408 -12.57 8.28 1.04
CA ALA A 408 -11.54 8.29 0.01
C ALA A 408 -12.06 8.87 -1.31
N ASN A 409 -13.24 8.43 -1.77
CA ASN A 409 -13.86 8.98 -2.97
C ASN A 409 -14.19 10.48 -2.85
N LYS A 410 -14.59 10.95 -1.66
CA LYS A 410 -14.78 12.38 -1.43
C LYS A 410 -13.47 13.15 -1.54
N LEU A 411 -12.39 12.64 -0.95
CA LEU A 411 -11.05 13.21 -1.10
C LEU A 411 -10.56 13.20 -2.55
N VAL A 412 -10.85 12.15 -3.34
CA VAL A 412 -10.55 12.11 -4.78
C VAL A 412 -11.24 13.27 -5.49
N GLN A 413 -12.54 13.48 -5.25
CA GLN A 413 -13.28 14.60 -5.84
C GLN A 413 -12.69 15.96 -5.42
N THR A 414 -12.34 16.12 -4.15
CA THR A 414 -11.69 17.35 -3.65
C THR A 414 -10.32 17.55 -4.28
N SER A 415 -9.54 16.48 -4.46
CA SER A 415 -8.23 16.50 -5.10
C SER A 415 -8.31 16.92 -6.57
N VAL A 416 -9.27 16.39 -7.33
CA VAL A 416 -9.50 16.80 -8.73
C VAL A 416 -9.82 18.29 -8.82
N LYS A 417 -10.79 18.77 -8.04
CA LYS A 417 -11.19 20.19 -8.02
C LYS A 417 -10.08 21.13 -7.55
N ALA A 418 -9.24 20.67 -6.63
CA ALA A 418 -8.09 21.44 -6.16
C ALA A 418 -7.02 21.57 -7.24
N ARG A 419 -6.79 20.51 -8.03
CA ARG A 419 -5.83 20.48 -9.14
C ARG A 419 -6.28 21.31 -10.34
N GLU A 420 -7.58 21.51 -10.53
CA GLU A 420 -8.13 22.47 -11.52
C GLU A 420 -7.92 23.94 -11.14
N LYS A 421 -7.53 24.21 -9.88
CA LYS A 421 -7.33 25.55 -9.32
C LYS A 421 -5.93 25.69 -8.71
N ASP A 422 -4.94 25.10 -9.34
CA ASP A 422 -3.57 25.02 -8.83
C ASP A 422 -2.94 26.38 -8.50
N ASP A 423 -3.26 27.43 -9.28
CA ASP A 423 -2.82 28.80 -9.00
C ASP A 423 -3.47 29.45 -7.76
N ALA A 424 -4.64 28.95 -7.34
CA ALA A 424 -5.45 29.55 -6.27
C ALA A 424 -5.52 28.68 -5.00
N PHE A 425 -5.16 27.39 -5.09
CA PHE A 425 -5.22 26.47 -3.97
C PHE A 425 -4.01 26.65 -3.05
N VAL A 426 -4.26 26.72 -1.74
CA VAL A 426 -3.23 27.03 -0.73
C VAL A 426 -2.14 25.97 -0.57
N PHE A 427 -2.36 24.77 -1.10
CA PHE A 427 -1.38 23.68 -1.11
C PHE A 427 -0.90 23.43 -2.53
N PRO A 428 0.39 23.06 -2.72
CA PRO A 428 0.90 22.79 -4.05
C PRO A 428 0.20 21.57 -4.66
N PHE A 429 0.14 21.56 -6.00
CA PHE A 429 -0.45 20.48 -6.80
C PHE A 429 0.01 19.07 -6.40
N ILE A 430 1.31 18.94 -6.10
CA ILE A 430 1.93 17.74 -5.57
C ILE A 430 2.89 18.10 -4.44
N SER A 431 2.86 17.34 -3.34
CA SER A 431 3.80 17.55 -2.24
C SER A 431 5.11 16.80 -2.48
N ILE A 432 6.22 17.52 -2.51
CA ILE A 432 7.57 16.91 -2.51
C ILE A 432 8.10 16.65 -1.09
N LYS A 433 7.46 17.22 -0.05
CA LYS A 433 7.84 16.98 1.34
C LYS A 433 7.25 15.65 1.78
N CYS A 434 8.07 14.78 2.35
CA CYS A 434 7.62 13.49 2.86
C CYS A 434 8.31 13.11 4.17
N TYR A 435 7.63 12.27 4.94
CA TYR A 435 8.10 11.69 6.20
C TYR A 435 8.23 10.19 6.02
N GLY A 436 9.13 9.53 6.75
CA GLY A 436 9.42 8.11 6.60
C GLY A 436 10.62 7.78 5.71
N HIS A 437 10.92 6.49 5.62
CA HIS A 437 12.04 5.96 4.85
C HIS A 437 11.53 5.24 3.61
N GLN A 438 12.00 5.66 2.44
CA GLN A 438 11.75 4.93 1.20
C GLN A 438 12.90 3.97 0.93
N THR A 439 12.59 2.70 0.71
CA THR A 439 13.60 1.73 0.28
C THR A 439 14.16 2.13 -1.08
N SER A 440 15.47 2.37 -1.15
CA SER A 440 16.16 2.79 -2.38
C SER A 440 16.28 1.64 -3.39
N LEU A 441 16.38 1.97 -4.68
CA LEU A 441 16.63 0.98 -5.74
C LEU A 441 17.87 0.11 -5.48
N PRO A 442 19.04 0.64 -5.04
CA PRO A 442 20.17 -0.20 -4.64
C PRO A 442 19.84 -1.17 -3.50
N SER A 443 18.97 -0.77 -2.56
CA SER A 443 18.54 -1.65 -1.47
C SER A 443 17.59 -2.74 -1.96
N LEU A 444 16.68 -2.43 -2.88
CA LEU A 444 15.82 -3.42 -3.55
C LEU A 444 16.65 -4.43 -4.36
N ILE A 445 17.66 -3.97 -5.11
CA ILE A 445 18.58 -4.83 -5.85
C ILE A 445 19.33 -5.76 -4.89
N ARG A 446 19.89 -5.24 -3.79
CA ARG A 446 20.56 -6.06 -2.76
C ARG A 446 19.61 -7.10 -2.17
N ALA A 447 18.37 -6.72 -1.85
CA ALA A 447 17.36 -7.63 -1.33
C ALA A 447 17.04 -8.74 -2.35
N LYS A 448 16.85 -8.40 -3.63
CA LYS A 448 16.63 -9.34 -4.72
C LYS A 448 17.79 -10.34 -4.86
N VAL A 449 19.03 -9.84 -4.92
CA VAL A 449 20.23 -10.69 -5.02
C VAL A 449 20.34 -11.64 -3.82
N LYS A 450 20.02 -11.16 -2.61
CA LYS A 450 19.97 -11.98 -1.40
C LYS A 450 18.94 -13.11 -1.53
N ARG A 451 17.70 -12.82 -1.97
CA ARG A 451 16.64 -13.82 -2.20
C ARG A 451 17.09 -14.90 -3.19
N ILE A 452 17.63 -14.49 -4.34
CA ILE A 452 18.12 -15.41 -5.38
C ILE A 452 19.22 -16.32 -4.83
N THR A 453 20.17 -15.75 -4.08
CA THR A 453 21.28 -16.50 -3.50
C THR A 453 20.79 -17.52 -2.47
N GLN A 454 19.84 -17.13 -1.60
CA GLN A 454 19.23 -18.01 -0.61
C GLN A 454 18.48 -19.17 -1.28
N LYS A 455 17.64 -18.91 -2.29
CA LYS A 455 16.93 -19.94 -3.04
C LYS A 455 17.90 -20.93 -3.71
N ARG A 456 19.02 -20.45 -4.27
CA ARG A 456 20.06 -21.33 -4.85
C ARG A 456 20.70 -22.24 -3.81
N VAL A 457 21.00 -21.72 -2.61
CA VAL A 457 21.56 -22.52 -1.51
C VAL A 457 20.57 -23.57 -1.04
N GLU A 458 19.31 -23.20 -0.89
CA GLU A 458 18.24 -24.10 -0.47
C GLU A 458 18.02 -25.22 -1.50
N LEU A 459 17.96 -24.88 -2.79
CA LEU A 459 17.86 -25.86 -3.86
C LEU A 459 19.06 -26.84 -3.87
N LYS A 460 20.30 -26.33 -3.70
CA LYS A 460 21.49 -27.19 -3.58
C LYS A 460 21.37 -28.16 -2.40
N LYS A 461 20.88 -27.70 -1.24
CA LYS A 461 20.63 -28.56 -0.08
C LYS A 461 19.58 -29.64 -0.37
N LEU A 462 18.47 -29.26 -1.01
CA LEU A 462 17.41 -30.20 -1.40
C LEU A 462 17.92 -31.28 -2.36
N LEU A 463 18.64 -30.88 -3.42
CA LEU A 463 19.25 -31.81 -4.38
C LEU A 463 20.28 -32.74 -3.72
N THR A 464 21.10 -32.21 -2.81
CA THR A 464 22.07 -33.01 -2.05
C THR A 464 21.37 -34.04 -1.15
N ASN A 465 20.30 -33.64 -0.48
CA ASN A 465 19.51 -34.52 0.39
C ASN A 465 18.79 -35.61 -0.41
N GLN A 466 18.26 -35.30 -1.60
CA GLN A 466 17.68 -36.31 -2.50
C GLN A 466 18.73 -37.32 -2.97
N SER A 467 19.91 -36.85 -3.37
CA SER A 467 21.02 -37.73 -3.77
C SER A 467 21.45 -38.68 -2.64
N LYS A 468 21.54 -38.16 -1.39
CA LYS A 468 21.82 -38.98 -0.20
C LYS A 468 20.75 -40.04 0.05
N ARG A 469 19.46 -39.67 0.00
CA ARG A 469 18.33 -40.61 0.15
C ARG A 469 18.36 -41.72 -0.90
N ASN A 470 18.61 -41.36 -2.17
CA ASN A 470 18.71 -42.34 -3.25
C ASN A 470 19.92 -43.29 -3.04
N THR A 471 21.04 -42.77 -2.54
CA THR A 471 22.24 -43.57 -2.23
C THR A 471 22.00 -44.53 -1.06
N GLU A 472 21.32 -44.09 0.00
CA GLU A 472 20.94 -44.93 1.14
C GLU A 472 19.96 -46.04 0.73
N GLN A 473 18.94 -45.70 -0.07
CA GLN A 473 17.97 -46.66 -0.59
C GLN A 473 18.64 -47.71 -1.49
N ASN A 474 19.60 -47.30 -2.32
CA ASN A 474 20.40 -48.21 -3.14
C ASN A 474 21.31 -49.13 -2.30
N ARG A 475 21.91 -48.61 -1.21
CA ARG A 475 22.71 -49.43 -0.28
C ARG A 475 21.86 -50.45 0.46
N GLN A 476 20.69 -50.08 0.96
CA GLN A 476 19.75 -51.00 1.60
C GLN A 476 19.27 -52.10 0.62
N ASN A 477 18.95 -51.73 -0.62
CA ASN A 477 18.57 -52.70 -1.65
C ASN A 477 19.70 -53.69 -1.98
N GLN A 478 20.96 -53.23 -2.04
CA GLN A 478 22.11 -54.11 -2.23
C GLN A 478 22.35 -55.03 -1.04
N GLN A 479 22.21 -54.53 0.20
CA GLN A 479 22.36 -55.33 1.41
C GLN A 479 21.27 -56.41 1.52
N ASN A 480 20.03 -56.07 1.18
CA ASN A 480 18.92 -57.01 1.11
C ASN A 480 19.15 -58.10 0.04
N ARG A 481 19.69 -57.74 -1.14
CA ARG A 481 20.08 -58.72 -2.17
C ARG A 481 21.19 -59.65 -1.69
N ARG A 482 22.23 -59.14 -1.02
CA ARG A 482 23.32 -59.94 -0.44
C ARG A 482 22.82 -60.89 0.66
N ASN A 483 21.89 -60.43 1.51
CA ASN A 483 21.31 -61.27 2.56
C ASN A 483 20.44 -62.40 1.99
N ARG A 484 19.64 -62.13 0.93
CA ARG A 484 18.92 -63.19 0.21
C ARG A 484 19.89 -64.22 -0.37
N TYR A 485 20.94 -63.77 -1.06
CA TYR A 485 21.93 -64.67 -1.66
C TYR A 485 22.67 -65.54 -0.61
N ARG A 486 23.01 -64.98 0.56
CA ARG A 486 23.59 -65.73 1.68
C ARG A 486 22.63 -66.76 2.28
N HIS A 487 21.34 -66.44 2.36
CA HIS A 487 20.32 -67.41 2.76
C HIS A 487 20.19 -68.57 1.77
N THR A 488 20.24 -68.29 0.47
CA THR A 488 20.20 -69.31 -0.58
C THR A 488 21.41 -70.25 -0.49
N ILE A 489 22.62 -69.72 -0.30
CA ILE A 489 23.86 -70.52 -0.16
C ILE A 489 23.89 -71.37 1.12
N LYS A 490 23.35 -70.86 2.24
CA LYS A 490 23.21 -71.65 3.48
C LYS A 490 22.20 -72.78 3.35
N SER A 491 21.20 -72.66 2.46
CA SER A 491 20.24 -73.73 2.20
C SER A 491 20.80 -74.85 1.30
N THR A 492 21.79 -74.55 0.46
CA THR A 492 22.43 -75.53 -0.45
C THR A 492 23.67 -76.21 0.14
N ARG A 493 24.25 -75.71 1.24
CA ARG A 493 25.29 -76.42 2.01
C ARG A 493 24.68 -77.16 3.21
N ARG A 494 23.85 -78.19 2.95
CA ARG A 494 23.69 -79.31 3.89
C ARG A 494 24.67 -80.41 3.45
N PRO A 495 25.44 -81.02 4.37
CA PRO A 495 26.40 -82.06 3.99
C PRO A 495 25.64 -83.28 3.46
N LEU A 496 26.06 -83.79 2.30
CA LEU A 496 25.74 -85.16 1.91
C LEU A 496 26.48 -86.08 2.89
N LEU A 497 25.69 -86.82 3.68
CA LEU A 497 26.11 -88.03 4.37
C LEU A 497 26.38 -89.14 3.35
#